data_AF-A0A932XW05-F1
#
_entry.id   AF-A0A932XW05-F1
#
_cell.length_a   1.000
_cell.length_b   1.000
_cell.length_c   1.000
_cell.angle_alpha   90.00
_cell.angle_beta   90.00
_cell.angle_gamma   90.00
#
_symmetry.space_group_name_H-M   'P 1'
#
loop_
_entity.id
_entity.type
_entity.pdbx_description
1 polymer ?
#
loop_
_entity_poly.entity_id
_entity_poly.type
_entity_poly.pdbx_seq_one_letter_code
_entity_poly.pdbx_strand_id
1 'polypeptide(L)'
;MRRYAFLLPAAISAALLVLPTTISAAGYSFQFYNFATSQSSSSFPYGANHEIILVSESANLPELLPIAIVIRVGNDRYKNAIPDNPELACADEHHCSIQGPTIPASRQNEYLAITASTTDGTVLATYNRGTPPAAAPSAAAPATAPASQAAPPSPAAKTAATPAPSPTAAETTEAAAPYPFTAPLPVTYDSPPAVAAKTIPPPATNLLLLLAAGLLTAGAGLYLTTFLNHAVPSDPCAELRALLAINRRHLHEAQQDLDKAREQNEAAQKSDSSYAKREAAKAQHKAEVLVEVITEKIARLEKELAACEHRAAAAKKAAEDAAAAAAAPAKEPDKPPAAAEEACREGEEVFDEA
;
A
#
# COMPACT_ATOMS: atom_id res chain seq x y z
N MET A 1 87.92 8.32 -6.32
CA MET A 1 86.95 9.23 -6.96
C MET A 1 85.55 8.83 -6.49
N ARG A 2 84.84 9.76 -5.84
CA ARG A 2 83.47 9.58 -5.32
C ARG A 2 82.46 9.60 -6.46
N ARG A 3 81.51 8.66 -6.49
CA ARG A 3 80.22 8.83 -7.17
C ARG A 3 79.10 8.33 -6.26
N TYR A 4 78.18 9.26 -6.01
CA TYR A 4 76.95 9.11 -5.25
C TYR A 4 75.92 8.34 -6.08
N ALA A 5 75.13 7.49 -5.44
CA ALA A 5 73.85 7.03 -5.97
C ALA A 5 72.80 7.24 -4.89
N PHE A 6 71.89 8.18 -5.18
CA PHE A 6 70.79 8.62 -4.34
C PHE A 6 69.76 7.49 -4.14
N LEU A 7 69.42 7.24 -2.87
CA LEU A 7 68.25 6.47 -2.47
C LEU A 7 67.02 7.39 -2.53
N LEU A 8 66.07 7.09 -3.41
CA LEU A 8 64.74 7.70 -3.43
C LEU A 8 63.80 6.87 -2.53
N PRO A 9 63.13 7.46 -1.53
CA PRO A 9 62.07 6.78 -0.80
C PRO A 9 60.80 6.74 -1.66
N ALA A 10 60.34 5.54 -1.97
CA ALA A 10 59.03 5.31 -2.57
C ALA A 10 57.94 5.73 -1.57
N ALA A 11 57.30 6.87 -1.83
CA ALA A 11 56.10 7.29 -1.14
C ALA A 11 54.96 6.34 -1.53
N ILE A 12 54.64 5.40 -0.64
CA ILE A 12 53.45 4.55 -0.75
C ILE A 12 52.24 5.45 -0.45
N SER A 13 51.61 5.97 -1.50
CA SER A 13 50.31 6.62 -1.42
C SER A 13 49.27 5.57 -1.04
N ALA A 14 48.91 5.50 0.24
CA ALA A 14 47.75 4.78 0.72
C ALA A 14 46.49 5.46 0.16
N ALA A 15 46.01 4.96 -0.98
CA ALA A 15 44.69 5.30 -1.48
C ALA A 15 43.65 4.73 -0.52
N LEU A 16 43.10 5.59 0.35
CA LEU A 16 41.87 5.28 1.09
C LEU A 16 40.75 5.10 0.05
N LEU A 17 40.46 3.85 -0.28
CA LEU A 17 39.21 3.45 -0.93
C LEU A 17 38.08 3.72 0.06
N VAL A 18 37.47 4.90 -0.05
CA VAL A 18 36.16 5.17 0.54
C VAL A 18 35.15 4.35 -0.26
N LEU A 19 35.00 3.08 0.12
CA LEU A 19 33.90 2.25 -0.35
C LEU A 19 32.60 2.92 0.13
N PRO A 20 31.64 3.20 -0.76
CA PRO A 20 30.34 3.69 -0.35
C PRO A 20 29.72 2.62 0.55
N THR A 21 29.66 2.89 1.85
CA THR A 21 28.84 2.12 2.77
C THR A 21 27.40 2.41 2.40
N THR A 22 26.81 1.54 1.59
CA THR A 22 25.35 1.44 1.53
C THR A 22 24.91 1.08 2.93
N ILE A 23 24.42 2.06 3.67
CA ILE A 23 23.68 1.85 4.91
C ILE A 23 22.47 1.03 4.47
N SER A 24 22.59 -0.29 4.56
CA SER A 24 21.45 -1.19 4.44
C SER A 24 20.52 -0.77 5.56
N ALA A 25 19.43 -0.10 5.21
CA ALA A 25 18.32 0.09 6.14
C ALA A 25 18.03 -1.29 6.75
N ALA A 26 18.09 -1.33 8.08
CA ALA A 26 18.23 -2.53 8.91
C ALA A 26 17.46 -3.73 8.36
N GLY A 27 18.10 -4.89 8.15
CA GLY A 27 17.51 -6.25 8.15
C GLY A 27 16.20 -6.56 7.41
N TYR A 28 15.61 -5.65 6.64
CA TYR A 28 14.32 -5.85 5.97
C TYR A 28 14.49 -6.08 4.47
N SER A 29 13.74 -7.02 3.92
CA SER A 29 13.73 -7.30 2.47
C SER A 29 12.33 -7.64 1.98
N PHE A 30 12.12 -7.50 0.68
CA PHE A 30 10.89 -7.95 0.02
C PHE A 30 11.09 -9.31 -0.63
N GLN A 31 10.13 -10.21 -0.42
CA GLN A 31 9.93 -11.42 -1.21
C GLN A 31 8.55 -11.35 -1.89
N PHE A 32 8.43 -12.03 -3.03
CA PHE A 32 7.21 -12.05 -3.81
C PHE A 32 6.79 -13.49 -4.05
N TYR A 33 5.61 -13.87 -3.57
CA TYR A 33 5.05 -15.19 -3.82
C TYR A 33 4.06 -15.15 -4.98
N ASN A 34 4.33 -15.92 -6.03
CA ASN A 34 3.45 -16.01 -7.20
C ASN A 34 2.42 -17.12 -7.00
N PHE A 35 1.14 -16.75 -6.90
CA PHE A 35 0.05 -17.70 -6.67
C PHE A 35 -0.14 -18.70 -7.82
N ALA A 36 0.23 -18.34 -9.06
CA ALA A 36 0.07 -19.22 -10.21
C ALA A 36 1.15 -20.31 -10.27
N THR A 37 2.38 -20.01 -9.83
CA THR A 37 3.50 -20.96 -9.87
C THR A 37 3.84 -21.56 -8.52
N SER A 38 3.23 -21.07 -7.44
CA SER A 38 3.54 -21.42 -6.05
C SER A 38 5.02 -21.28 -5.69
N GLN A 39 5.69 -20.27 -6.26
CA GLN A 39 7.12 -20.01 -6.04
C GLN A 39 7.34 -18.62 -5.47
N SER A 40 8.26 -18.53 -4.51
CA SER A 40 8.79 -17.27 -3.99
C SER A 40 9.96 -16.79 -4.86
N SER A 41 10.02 -15.48 -5.10
CA SER A 41 11.10 -14.82 -5.82
C SER A 41 11.52 -13.54 -5.09
N SER A 42 12.78 -13.16 -5.21
CA SER A 42 13.27 -11.82 -4.82
C SER A 42 12.98 -10.76 -5.89
N SER A 43 12.40 -11.14 -7.03
CA SER A 43 12.04 -10.25 -8.12
C SER A 43 10.53 -10.14 -8.30
N PHE A 44 10.05 -8.95 -8.64
CA PHE A 44 8.63 -8.69 -8.78
C PHE A 44 8.01 -9.44 -10.00
N PRO A 45 6.98 -10.29 -9.81
CA PRO A 45 6.41 -11.12 -10.86
C PRO A 45 5.33 -10.37 -11.66
N TYR A 46 5.74 -9.70 -12.74
CA TYR A 46 4.78 -9.03 -13.64
C TYR A 46 3.81 -10.01 -14.31
N GLY A 47 2.58 -9.55 -14.53
CA GLY A 47 1.53 -10.30 -15.22
C GLY A 47 0.87 -11.40 -14.39
N ALA A 48 1.21 -11.52 -13.10
CA ALA A 48 0.66 -12.54 -12.21
C ALA A 48 0.10 -11.91 -10.92
N ASN A 49 -0.90 -12.59 -10.36
CA ASN A 49 -1.34 -12.34 -8.99
C ASN A 49 -0.22 -12.80 -8.06
N HIS A 50 0.18 -11.93 -7.12
CA HIS A 50 1.24 -12.24 -6.19
C HIS A 50 0.96 -11.65 -4.81
N GLU A 51 1.67 -12.18 -3.84
CA GLU A 51 1.72 -11.68 -2.48
C GLU A 51 3.08 -11.01 -2.25
N ILE A 52 3.04 -9.83 -1.65
CA ILE A 52 4.22 -9.07 -1.26
C ILE A 52 4.48 -9.42 0.20
N ILE A 53 5.62 -10.05 0.45
CA ILE A 53 6.04 -10.50 1.78
C ILE A 53 7.17 -9.58 2.22
N LEU A 54 6.96 -8.87 3.32
CA LEU A 54 8.01 -8.16 4.02
C LEU A 54 8.68 -9.13 4.98
N VAL A 55 9.99 -9.28 4.84
CA VAL A 55 10.81 -10.18 5.65
C VAL A 55 11.77 -9.37 6.50
N SER A 56 11.90 -9.73 7.77
CA SER A 56 12.81 -9.12 8.74
C SER A 56 13.80 -10.16 9.26
N GLU A 57 15.08 -9.82 9.36
CA GLU A 57 16.10 -10.71 9.93
C GLU A 57 16.12 -10.68 11.47
N SER A 58 15.60 -9.64 12.10
CA SER A 58 15.79 -9.42 13.55
C SER A 58 14.65 -8.71 14.28
N ALA A 59 13.81 -7.94 13.59
CA ALA A 59 12.66 -7.27 14.20
C ALA A 59 11.38 -8.12 14.15
N ASN A 60 10.53 -7.92 15.15
CA ASN A 60 9.18 -8.48 15.24
C ASN A 60 8.20 -7.63 14.42
N LEU A 61 7.87 -8.06 13.21
CA LEU A 61 6.99 -7.34 12.27
C LEU A 61 5.55 -7.15 12.78
N PRO A 62 4.91 -8.12 13.46
CA PRO A 62 3.63 -7.93 14.14
C PRO A 62 3.53 -6.67 15.01
N GLU A 63 4.61 -6.28 15.70
CA GLU A 63 4.64 -5.08 16.55
C GLU A 63 4.70 -3.76 15.76
N LEU A 64 4.98 -3.83 14.46
CA LEU A 64 5.11 -2.69 13.56
C LEU A 64 3.87 -2.46 12.70
N LEU A 65 2.82 -3.26 12.88
CA LEU A 65 1.58 -3.12 12.14
C LEU A 65 0.81 -1.85 12.56
N PRO A 66 0.02 -1.25 11.65
CA PRO A 66 -0.06 -1.56 10.22
C PRO A 66 1.15 -1.01 9.43
N ILE A 67 1.61 -1.77 8.43
CA ILE A 67 2.75 -1.37 7.58
C ILE A 67 2.23 -0.93 6.21
N ALA A 68 2.45 0.34 5.86
CA ALA A 68 2.04 0.89 4.58
C ALA A 68 2.97 0.40 3.45
N ILE A 69 2.39 -0.14 2.39
CA ILE A 69 3.09 -0.57 1.17
C ILE A 69 2.70 0.36 0.02
N VAL A 70 3.68 1.10 -0.49
CA VAL A 70 3.50 1.99 -1.64
C VAL A 70 4.26 1.45 -2.83
N ILE A 71 3.55 1.19 -3.93
CA ILE A 71 4.12 0.71 -5.18
C ILE A 71 4.00 1.82 -6.22
N ARG A 72 5.07 2.12 -6.92
CA ARG A 72 5.10 3.06 -8.05
C ARG A 72 5.55 2.32 -9.30
N VAL A 73 4.78 2.43 -10.37
CA VAL A 73 5.15 1.91 -11.71
C VAL A 73 5.01 3.02 -12.73
N GLY A 74 6.13 3.46 -13.29
CA GLY A 74 6.15 4.69 -14.09
C GLY A 74 5.58 5.86 -13.28
N ASN A 75 4.44 6.40 -13.70
CA ASN A 75 3.72 7.47 -13.02
C ASN A 75 2.57 6.99 -12.11
N ASP A 76 2.20 5.71 -12.19
CA ASP A 76 1.10 5.17 -11.40
C ASP A 76 1.55 4.86 -9.98
N ARG A 77 0.61 5.02 -9.04
CA ARG A 77 0.86 4.78 -7.62
C ARG A 77 -0.25 3.92 -7.03
N TYR A 78 0.14 2.77 -6.49
CA TYR A 78 -0.71 1.88 -5.72
C TYR A 78 -0.36 2.01 -4.24
N LYS A 79 -1.36 2.01 -3.38
CA LYS A 79 -1.21 2.09 -1.92
C LYS A 79 -2.02 0.97 -1.30
N ASN A 80 -1.34 0.09 -0.57
CA ASN A 80 -1.92 -0.93 0.29
C ASN A 80 -1.30 -0.80 1.68
N ALA A 81 -1.83 -1.54 2.65
CA ALA A 81 -1.22 -1.64 3.98
C ALA A 81 -1.42 -3.05 4.52
N ILE A 82 -0.35 -3.67 5.03
CA ILE A 82 -0.46 -4.89 5.83
C ILE A 82 -1.34 -4.53 7.04
N PRO A 83 -2.51 -5.17 7.20
CA PRO A 83 -3.50 -4.74 8.17
C PRO A 83 -3.00 -4.93 9.61
N ASP A 84 -3.60 -4.19 10.54
CA ASP A 84 -3.34 -4.29 11.97
C ASP A 84 -4.01 -5.54 12.59
N ASN A 85 -3.76 -6.69 11.96
CA ASN A 85 -4.18 -8.00 12.45
C ASN A 85 -3.08 -9.03 12.14
N PRO A 86 -2.20 -9.32 13.10
CA PRO A 86 -1.05 -10.19 12.87
C PRO A 86 -1.46 -11.63 12.55
N GLU A 87 -2.60 -12.12 13.06
CA GLU A 87 -3.08 -13.49 12.80
C GLU A 87 -3.50 -13.70 11.33
N LEU A 88 -3.94 -12.63 10.67
CA LEU A 88 -4.33 -12.66 9.26
C LEU A 88 -3.18 -12.34 8.33
N ALA A 89 -2.27 -11.47 8.74
CA ALA A 89 -1.28 -10.86 7.86
C ALA A 89 0.13 -11.44 8.01
N CYS A 90 0.44 -12.03 9.16
CA CYS A 90 1.79 -12.51 9.48
C CYS A 90 1.80 -14.03 9.63
N ALA A 91 2.74 -14.67 8.95
CA ALA A 91 2.98 -16.10 9.10
C ALA A 91 3.73 -16.39 10.40
N ASP A 92 4.63 -15.48 10.79
CA ASP A 92 5.42 -15.50 12.01
C ASP A 92 5.92 -14.08 12.37
N GLU A 93 6.79 -13.97 13.38
CA GLU A 93 7.37 -12.70 13.87
C GLU A 93 8.21 -11.97 12.80
N HIS A 94 8.64 -12.65 11.75
CA HIS A 94 9.58 -12.15 10.76
C HIS A 94 9.01 -12.04 9.35
N HIS A 95 7.80 -12.56 9.12
CA HIS A 95 7.15 -12.59 7.81
C HIS A 95 5.72 -12.06 7.91
N CYS A 96 5.51 -10.86 7.39
CA CYS A 96 4.17 -10.31 7.19
C CYS A 96 3.93 -10.03 5.70
N SER A 97 2.69 -10.20 5.26
CA SER A 97 2.36 -10.28 3.85
C SER A 97 1.05 -9.59 3.51
N ILE A 98 0.93 -9.18 2.25
CA ILE A 98 -0.30 -8.64 1.70
C ILE A 98 -0.39 -8.93 0.20
N GLN A 99 -1.60 -9.13 -0.30
CA GLN A 99 -1.84 -9.27 -1.73
C GLN A 99 -1.43 -7.98 -2.48
N GLY A 100 -0.55 -8.15 -3.47
CA GLY A 100 -0.09 -7.08 -4.35
C GLY A 100 -1.06 -6.85 -5.52
N PRO A 101 -1.03 -5.66 -6.16
CA PRO A 101 -1.79 -5.42 -7.39
C PRO A 101 -1.18 -6.18 -8.56
N THR A 102 -2.01 -6.66 -9.48
CA THR A 102 -1.54 -7.31 -10.71
C THR A 102 -1.08 -6.26 -11.72
N ILE A 103 0.24 -6.16 -11.92
CA ILE A 103 0.85 -5.21 -12.85
C ILE A 103 1.06 -5.91 -14.20
N PRO A 104 0.51 -5.39 -15.32
CA PRO A 104 0.63 -6.06 -16.62
C PRO A 104 2.08 -6.32 -17.05
N ALA A 105 2.33 -7.47 -17.68
CA ALA A 105 3.65 -7.85 -18.19
C ALA A 105 4.23 -6.86 -19.22
N SER A 106 3.37 -6.13 -19.94
CA SER A 106 3.79 -5.07 -20.88
C SER A 106 4.57 -3.93 -20.21
N ARG A 107 4.42 -3.76 -18.89
CA ARG A 107 5.07 -2.71 -18.09
C ARG A 107 6.37 -3.15 -17.42
N GLN A 108 6.86 -4.36 -17.72
CA GLN A 108 8.07 -4.90 -17.11
C GLN A 108 9.35 -4.08 -17.37
N ASN A 109 9.34 -3.17 -18.34
CA ASN A 109 10.49 -2.32 -18.65
C ASN A 109 10.38 -0.91 -18.02
N GLU A 110 9.29 -0.63 -17.29
CA GLU A 110 9.11 0.63 -16.58
C GLU A 110 9.87 0.64 -15.23
N TYR A 111 10.05 1.83 -14.69
CA TYR A 111 10.54 1.99 -13.32
C TYR A 111 9.53 1.42 -12.34
N LEU A 112 9.99 0.55 -11.44
CA LEU A 112 9.22 0.01 -10.33
C LEU A 112 9.92 0.37 -9.02
N ALA A 113 9.16 0.96 -8.09
CA ALA A 113 9.61 1.20 -6.72
C ALA A 113 8.55 0.68 -5.75
N ILE A 114 8.96 -0.11 -4.76
CA ILE A 114 8.12 -0.58 -3.67
C ILE A 114 8.73 -0.08 -2.37
N THR A 115 7.93 0.52 -1.52
CA THR A 115 8.36 1.07 -0.23
C THR A 115 7.44 0.56 0.86
N ALA A 116 8.02 -0.03 1.90
CA ALA A 116 7.33 -0.38 3.13
C ALA A 116 7.67 0.68 4.18
N SER A 117 6.67 1.23 4.86
CA SER A 117 6.86 2.21 5.92
C SER A 117 5.89 1.98 7.08
N THR A 118 6.33 2.28 8.30
CA THR A 118 5.44 2.31 9.47
C THR A 118 4.44 3.46 9.39
N THR A 119 3.47 3.47 10.31
CA THR A 119 2.51 4.58 10.52
C THR A 119 3.19 5.94 10.74
N ASP A 120 4.35 5.95 11.41
CA ASP A 120 5.15 7.16 11.66
C ASP A 120 5.92 7.63 10.41
N GLY A 121 5.84 6.89 9.31
CA GLY A 121 6.56 7.19 8.06
C GLY A 121 7.99 6.68 8.01
N THR A 122 8.45 5.93 9.01
CA THR A 122 9.78 5.29 9.01
C THR A 122 9.82 4.25 7.91
N VAL A 123 10.75 4.39 6.97
CA VAL A 123 10.93 3.44 5.86
C VAL A 123 11.64 2.19 6.38
N LEU A 124 10.97 1.04 6.25
CA LEU A 124 11.50 -0.27 6.65
C LEU A 124 12.30 -0.89 5.50
N ALA A 125 11.70 -0.98 4.32
CA ALA A 125 12.32 -1.60 3.14
C ALA A 125 12.02 -0.81 1.87
N THR A 126 12.96 -0.86 0.93
CA THR A 126 12.77 -0.36 -0.43
C THR A 126 13.23 -1.39 -1.45
N TYR A 127 12.44 -1.57 -2.50
CA TYR A 127 12.79 -2.38 -3.66
C TYR A 127 12.65 -1.51 -4.90
N ASN A 128 13.71 -1.43 -5.71
CA ASN A 128 13.74 -0.59 -6.91
C ASN A 128 14.22 -1.42 -8.11
N ARG A 129 13.58 -1.23 -9.26
CA ARG A 129 14.00 -1.81 -10.54
C ARG A 129 13.82 -0.80 -11.67
N GLY A 130 14.79 -0.76 -12.59
CA GLY A 130 14.79 0.18 -13.71
C GLY A 130 15.34 1.57 -13.34
N THR A 131 15.24 2.51 -14.27
CA THR A 131 15.72 3.88 -14.09
C THR A 131 14.57 4.77 -13.60
N PRO A 132 14.70 5.46 -12.45
CA PRO A 132 13.66 6.37 -11.97
C PRO A 132 13.33 7.42 -13.03
N PRO A 133 12.05 7.76 -13.23
CA PRO A 133 11.68 8.83 -14.15
C PRO A 133 12.41 10.11 -13.73
N ALA A 134 12.94 10.84 -14.70
CA ALA A 134 13.56 12.13 -14.44
C ALA A 134 12.59 12.96 -13.60
N ALA A 135 13.04 13.44 -12.44
CA ALA A 135 12.23 14.28 -11.60
C ALA A 135 11.69 15.42 -12.47
N ALA A 136 10.36 15.57 -12.52
CA ALA A 136 9.77 16.70 -13.21
C ALA A 136 10.48 17.96 -12.69
N PRO A 137 10.95 18.86 -13.56
CA PRO A 137 11.69 20.04 -13.13
C PRO A 137 10.82 20.74 -12.09
N SER A 138 11.27 20.70 -10.83
CA SER A 138 10.57 21.32 -9.72
C SER A 138 10.37 22.78 -10.14
N ALA A 139 9.12 23.19 -10.34
CA ALA A 139 8.80 24.54 -10.75
C ALA A 139 9.51 25.45 -9.76
N ALA A 140 10.56 26.14 -10.25
CA ALA A 140 11.44 26.92 -9.40
C ALA A 140 10.54 27.82 -8.55
N ALA A 141 10.59 27.61 -7.23
CA ALA A 141 9.83 28.44 -6.31
C ALA A 141 10.13 29.90 -6.68
N PRO A 142 9.11 30.76 -6.87
CA PRO A 142 9.36 32.15 -7.20
C PRO A 142 10.30 32.72 -6.15
N ALA A 143 11.45 33.22 -6.61
CA ALA A 143 12.50 33.74 -5.75
C ALA A 143 11.92 34.85 -4.87
N THR A 144 11.64 34.54 -3.61
CA THR A 144 11.28 35.55 -2.62
C THR A 144 12.49 36.46 -2.46
N ALA A 145 12.31 37.74 -2.76
CA ALA A 145 13.36 38.75 -2.71
C ALA A 145 14.06 38.76 -1.34
N PRO A 146 15.38 38.95 -1.28
CA PRO A 146 16.12 38.93 -0.03
C PRO A 146 15.72 40.11 0.86
N ALA A 147 15.06 39.82 1.97
CA ALA A 147 14.95 40.76 3.07
C ALA A 147 16.33 40.90 3.73
N SER A 148 16.86 42.11 3.67
CA SER A 148 18.11 42.58 4.27
C SER A 148 18.24 42.14 5.73
N GLN A 149 19.17 41.25 6.05
CA GLN A 149 19.56 40.91 7.41
C GLN A 149 20.94 41.51 7.72
N ALA A 150 20.95 42.37 8.73
CA ALA A 150 22.12 43.03 9.28
C ALA A 150 23.11 42.01 9.88
N ALA A 151 24.39 42.25 9.62
CA ALA A 151 25.51 41.45 10.09
C ALA A 151 25.73 41.57 11.62
N PRO A 152 25.99 40.46 12.33
CA PRO A 152 26.67 40.50 13.62
C PRO A 152 28.20 40.33 13.47
N PRO A 153 28.99 40.89 14.40
CA PRO A 153 30.45 40.87 14.33
C PRO A 153 31.06 39.54 14.80
N SER A 154 32.17 39.21 14.14
CA SER A 154 33.10 38.13 14.42
C SER A 154 33.81 38.28 15.79
N PRO A 155 34.07 37.18 16.51
CA PRO A 155 35.19 37.11 17.42
C PRO A 155 36.22 36.03 17.02
N ALA A 156 37.47 36.41 17.26
CA ALA A 156 38.69 35.73 16.89
C ALA A 156 39.00 34.46 17.71
N ALA A 157 39.67 33.55 17.01
CA ALA A 157 40.70 32.60 17.43
C ALA A 157 40.96 32.36 18.94
N LYS A 158 40.98 31.09 19.33
CA LYS A 158 42.05 30.58 20.22
C LYS A 158 42.32 29.08 20.06
N THR A 159 43.59 28.82 19.79
CA THR A 159 44.36 27.57 19.78
C THR A 159 44.25 26.76 21.09
N ALA A 160 44.17 25.43 21.00
CA ALA A 160 44.84 24.51 21.93
C ALA A 160 44.83 23.07 21.39
N ALA A 161 46.03 22.50 21.22
CA ALA A 161 46.30 21.09 21.02
C ALA A 161 46.15 20.30 22.33
N THR A 162 45.95 18.98 22.28
CA THR A 162 46.51 17.93 23.20
C THR A 162 46.02 16.53 22.74
N PRO A 163 46.83 15.44 22.91
CA PRO A 163 46.70 14.18 22.18
C PRO A 163 45.96 13.05 22.94
N ALA A 164 45.85 11.92 22.23
CA ALA A 164 45.22 10.63 22.55
C ALA A 164 45.55 10.02 23.94
N PRO A 165 44.76 9.00 24.34
CA PRO A 165 45.38 7.67 24.38
C PRO A 165 44.49 6.52 23.82
N SER A 166 45.21 5.49 23.34
CA SER A 166 44.72 4.15 22.98
C SER A 166 44.06 3.40 24.13
N PRO A 167 43.14 2.45 23.86
CA PRO A 167 42.91 1.33 24.75
C PRO A 167 43.65 0.07 24.30
N THR A 168 44.43 -0.40 25.26
CA THR A 168 45.15 -1.65 25.44
C THR A 168 44.30 -2.90 25.23
N ALA A 169 44.93 -3.91 24.60
CA ALA A 169 44.47 -5.29 24.56
C ALA A 169 44.46 -5.92 25.95
N ALA A 170 43.40 -6.64 26.29
CA ALA A 170 43.40 -7.58 27.40
C ALA A 170 42.88 -8.93 26.93
N GLU A 171 43.85 -9.84 26.89
CA GLU A 171 43.78 -11.29 26.84
C GLU A 171 42.97 -11.83 28.02
N THR A 172 42.05 -12.76 27.77
CA THR A 172 41.62 -13.73 28.79
C THR A 172 41.33 -15.06 28.11
N THR A 173 42.28 -15.95 28.28
CA THR A 173 42.23 -17.38 28.03
C THR A 173 41.46 -18.03 29.18
N GLU A 174 40.34 -18.71 28.93
CA GLU A 174 39.87 -19.74 29.85
C GLU A 174 39.35 -20.95 29.07
N ALA A 175 40.00 -22.08 29.33
CA ALA A 175 39.71 -23.38 28.78
C ALA A 175 38.55 -24.03 29.56
N ALA A 176 37.57 -24.56 28.84
CA ALA A 176 36.62 -25.53 29.40
C ALA A 176 36.38 -26.68 28.39
N ALA A 177 36.32 -27.87 28.97
CA ALA A 177 36.43 -29.22 28.39
C ALA A 177 35.56 -29.56 27.16
N PRO A 178 35.96 -30.58 26.37
CA PRO A 178 35.17 -31.13 25.28
C PRO A 178 34.05 -32.05 25.80
N TYR A 179 32.81 -31.76 25.43
CA TYR A 179 31.71 -32.73 25.47
C TYR A 179 31.68 -33.54 24.16
N PRO A 180 31.62 -34.88 24.19
CA PRO A 180 31.40 -35.65 22.98
C PRO A 180 29.92 -35.54 22.57
N PHE A 181 29.67 -34.86 21.45
CA PHE A 181 28.37 -34.88 20.78
C PHE A 181 28.25 -36.18 19.99
N THR A 182 27.41 -37.09 20.47
CA THR A 182 27.05 -38.32 19.78
C THR A 182 26.21 -37.96 18.56
N ALA A 183 26.73 -38.20 17.36
CA ALA A 183 26.02 -38.00 16.11
C ALA A 183 24.78 -38.91 16.04
N PRO A 184 23.58 -38.40 15.70
CA PRO A 184 22.46 -39.26 15.33
C PRO A 184 22.75 -39.92 13.98
N LEU A 185 22.42 -41.20 13.90
CA LEU A 185 22.55 -42.06 12.71
C LEU A 185 21.88 -41.44 11.48
N PRO A 186 22.44 -41.63 10.27
CA PRO A 186 21.78 -41.20 9.05
C PRO A 186 20.53 -42.04 8.81
N VAL A 187 19.35 -41.41 8.88
CA VAL A 187 18.12 -41.97 8.35
C VAL A 187 18.19 -41.83 6.83
N THR A 188 18.50 -42.93 6.15
CA THR A 188 18.38 -43.03 4.69
C THR A 188 16.91 -42.88 4.30
N TYR A 189 16.54 -41.73 3.74
CA TYR A 189 15.29 -41.57 3.02
C TYR A 189 15.44 -42.22 1.64
N ASP A 190 14.71 -43.32 1.45
CA ASP A 190 14.56 -43.98 0.16
C ASP A 190 13.74 -43.05 -0.75
N SER A 191 14.41 -42.43 -1.73
CA SER A 191 13.78 -41.53 -2.69
C SER A 191 13.07 -42.35 -3.78
N PRO A 192 11.76 -42.13 -4.03
CA PRO A 192 11.08 -42.81 -5.12
C PRO A 192 11.63 -42.37 -6.50
N PRO A 193 11.65 -43.27 -7.49
CA PRO A 193 12.30 -43.02 -8.77
C PRO A 193 11.62 -41.91 -9.58
N ALA A 194 12.44 -41.02 -10.13
CA ALA A 194 12.06 -39.97 -11.05
C ALA A 194 11.32 -40.53 -12.27
N VAL A 195 10.05 -40.14 -12.42
CA VAL A 195 9.28 -40.43 -13.63
C VAL A 195 9.71 -39.44 -14.70
N ALA A 196 10.29 -39.97 -15.79
CA ALA A 196 10.75 -39.20 -16.93
C ALA A 196 9.59 -38.42 -17.59
N ALA A 197 9.62 -37.09 -17.48
CA ALA A 197 8.71 -36.22 -18.20
C ALA A 197 9.16 -36.12 -19.67
N LYS A 198 8.25 -36.55 -20.55
CA LYS A 198 8.40 -36.59 -22.00
C LYS A 198 8.29 -35.18 -22.59
N THR A 199 9.37 -34.71 -23.22
CA THR A 199 9.45 -33.42 -23.93
C THR A 199 8.51 -33.41 -25.14
N ILE A 200 7.56 -32.47 -25.19
CA ILE A 200 6.72 -32.19 -26.36
C ILE A 200 7.10 -30.79 -26.88
N PRO A 201 7.46 -30.62 -28.17
CA PRO A 201 7.75 -29.30 -28.73
C PRO A 201 6.46 -28.51 -29.02
N PRO A 202 6.47 -27.16 -28.91
CA PRO A 202 5.30 -26.34 -29.18
C PRO A 202 5.06 -26.16 -30.70
N PRO A 203 3.80 -26.12 -31.17
CA PRO A 203 3.51 -25.70 -32.53
C PRO A 203 3.57 -24.17 -32.66
N ALA A 204 4.30 -23.72 -33.66
CA ALA A 204 4.29 -22.35 -34.15
C ALA A 204 2.92 -22.01 -34.75
N THR A 205 2.23 -20.99 -34.22
CA THR A 205 1.17 -20.29 -34.97
C THR A 205 1.15 -18.82 -34.57
N ASN A 206 1.91 -18.03 -35.32
CA ASN A 206 1.63 -16.61 -35.51
C ASN A 206 0.51 -16.48 -36.55
N LEU A 207 -0.14 -15.30 -36.55
CA LEU A 207 -0.88 -14.70 -37.67
C LEU A 207 -2.42 -14.82 -37.64
N LEU A 208 -3.10 -14.12 -36.71
CA LEU A 208 -4.44 -13.55 -36.99
C LEU A 208 -4.90 -12.52 -35.94
N LEU A 209 -4.38 -11.29 -35.93
CA LEU A 209 -4.99 -10.18 -35.17
C LEU A 209 -4.46 -8.82 -35.64
N LEU A 210 -4.87 -8.41 -36.85
CA LEU A 210 -4.53 -7.10 -37.43
C LEU A 210 -5.73 -6.38 -38.07
N LEU A 211 -6.95 -6.59 -37.54
CA LEU A 211 -8.17 -6.01 -38.11
C LEU A 211 -9.22 -5.54 -37.09
N ALA A 212 -8.80 -4.96 -35.96
CA ALA A 212 -9.74 -4.41 -34.96
C ALA A 212 -9.29 -3.09 -34.30
N ALA A 213 -8.53 -2.25 -35.01
CA ALA A 213 -8.07 -0.95 -34.48
C ALA A 213 -8.28 0.19 -35.48
N GLY A 214 -9.50 0.32 -36.01
CA GLY A 214 -9.85 1.34 -37.00
C GLY A 214 -11.14 2.12 -36.72
N LEU A 215 -11.66 2.15 -35.49
CA LEU A 215 -12.98 2.74 -35.20
C LEU A 215 -13.12 3.37 -33.80
N LEU A 216 -12.07 4.00 -33.25
CA LEU A 216 -12.12 4.60 -31.89
C LEU A 216 -11.60 6.04 -31.79
N THR A 217 -11.56 6.80 -32.89
CA THR A 217 -11.13 8.22 -32.87
C THR A 217 -12.22 9.23 -33.24
N ALA A 218 -13.48 8.80 -33.34
CA ALA A 218 -14.64 9.70 -33.55
C ALA A 218 -15.64 9.70 -32.38
N GLY A 219 -15.34 9.04 -31.26
CA GLY A 219 -16.27 8.87 -30.13
C GLY A 219 -16.07 9.81 -28.94
N ALA A 220 -14.99 10.58 -28.87
CA ALA A 220 -14.67 11.37 -27.67
C ALA A 220 -15.41 12.73 -27.60
N GLY A 221 -15.98 13.20 -28.71
CA GLY A 221 -16.71 14.48 -28.77
C GLY A 221 -18.19 14.39 -28.39
N LEU A 222 -18.75 13.19 -28.25
CA LEU A 222 -20.18 12.96 -27.96
C LEU A 222 -20.46 12.47 -26.54
N TYR A 223 -19.43 12.24 -25.73
CA TYR A 223 -19.60 11.83 -24.33
C TYR A 223 -19.79 12.97 -23.35
N LEU A 224 -19.56 14.24 -23.73
CA LEU A 224 -19.76 15.38 -22.81
C LEU A 224 -21.20 15.95 -22.83
N THR A 225 -22.01 15.64 -23.84
CA THR A 225 -23.39 16.16 -23.93
C THR A 225 -24.46 15.17 -23.48
N THR A 226 -24.12 13.89 -23.27
CA THR A 226 -25.05 12.88 -22.73
C THR A 226 -25.11 12.86 -21.19
N PHE A 227 -24.17 13.47 -20.46
CA PHE A 227 -24.23 13.57 -19.00
C PHE A 227 -25.26 14.58 -18.47
N LEU A 228 -25.82 15.45 -19.32
CA LEU A 228 -26.87 16.39 -18.91
C LEU A 228 -28.29 15.83 -19.05
N ASN A 229 -28.47 14.62 -19.61
CA ASN A 229 -29.80 14.03 -19.84
C ASN A 229 -30.05 12.67 -19.16
N HIS A 230 -29.12 12.16 -18.36
CA HIS A 230 -29.33 10.97 -17.52
C HIS A 230 -29.11 11.32 -16.05
N ALA A 231 -29.90 12.26 -15.54
CA ALA A 231 -30.18 12.37 -14.12
C ALA A 231 -31.07 11.18 -13.69
N VAL A 232 -30.60 9.95 -13.90
CA VAL A 232 -31.16 8.81 -13.18
C VAL A 232 -30.60 8.96 -11.77
N PRO A 233 -31.43 9.22 -10.74
CA PRO A 233 -30.95 9.24 -9.38
C PRO A 233 -30.41 7.85 -9.08
N SER A 234 -29.09 7.68 -9.12
CA SER A 234 -28.44 6.45 -8.67
C SER A 234 -28.78 6.31 -7.19
N ASP A 235 -29.58 5.31 -6.85
CA ASP A 235 -29.92 5.00 -5.46
C ASP A 235 -28.61 4.89 -4.67
N PRO A 236 -28.29 5.86 -3.78
CA PRO A 236 -27.00 5.92 -3.11
C PRO A 236 -26.80 4.74 -2.15
N CYS A 237 -27.86 4.00 -1.83
CA CYS A 237 -27.82 2.83 -0.96
C CYS A 237 -27.74 1.51 -1.75
N ALA A 238 -27.84 1.52 -3.08
CA ALA A 238 -27.80 0.30 -3.90
C ALA A 238 -26.46 -0.43 -3.82
N GLU A 239 -25.35 0.31 -3.78
CA GLU A 239 -24.00 -0.27 -3.65
C GLU A 239 -23.82 -1.00 -2.31
N LEU A 240 -24.30 -0.41 -1.21
CA LEU A 240 -24.26 -1.03 0.11
C LEU A 240 -25.09 -2.33 0.15
N ARG A 241 -26.26 -2.37 -0.50
CA ARG A 241 -27.07 -3.60 -0.61
C ARG A 241 -26.34 -4.69 -1.40
N ALA A 242 -25.66 -4.32 -2.49
CA ALA A 242 -24.87 -5.26 -3.29
C ALA A 242 -23.69 -5.83 -2.48
N LEU A 243 -22.94 -4.98 -1.77
CA LEU A 243 -21.86 -5.40 -0.88
C LEU A 243 -22.37 -6.31 0.24
N LEU A 244 -23.50 -5.99 0.86
CA LEU A 244 -24.12 -6.82 1.89
C LEU A 244 -24.50 -8.21 1.35
N ALA A 245 -25.07 -8.29 0.14
CA ALA A 245 -25.41 -9.56 -0.50
C ALA A 245 -24.18 -10.44 -0.77
N ILE A 246 -23.06 -9.84 -1.18
CA ILE A 246 -21.79 -10.55 -1.38
C ILE A 246 -21.25 -11.10 -0.06
N ASN A 247 -21.19 -10.27 1.00
CA ASN A 247 -20.67 -10.72 2.29
C ASN A 247 -21.55 -11.80 2.92
N ARG A 248 -22.88 -11.76 2.76
CA ARG A 248 -23.78 -12.83 3.19
C ARG A 248 -23.50 -14.16 2.48
N ARG A 249 -23.13 -14.13 1.20
CA ARG A 249 -22.72 -15.34 0.46
C ARG A 249 -21.42 -15.92 1.01
N HIS A 250 -20.44 -15.06 1.28
CA HIS A 250 -19.19 -15.47 1.92
C HIS A 250 -19.38 -16.02 3.34
N LEU A 251 -20.34 -15.49 4.10
CA LEU A 251 -20.69 -16.05 5.40
C LEU A 251 -21.20 -17.49 5.25
N HIS A 252 -22.08 -17.74 4.29
CA HIS A 252 -22.58 -19.08 4.02
C HIS A 252 -21.45 -20.04 3.61
N GLU A 253 -20.53 -19.61 2.74
CA GLU A 253 -19.36 -20.40 2.35
C GLU A 253 -18.46 -20.71 3.56
N ALA A 254 -18.16 -19.70 4.38
CA ALA A 254 -17.36 -19.87 5.59
C ALA A 254 -18.02 -20.81 6.62
N GLN A 255 -19.34 -20.77 6.75
CA GLN A 255 -20.10 -21.71 7.60
C GLN A 255 -19.97 -23.15 7.10
N GLN A 256 -20.08 -23.38 5.78
CA GLN A 256 -19.88 -24.72 5.22
C GLN A 256 -18.46 -25.24 5.46
N ASP A 257 -17.46 -24.38 5.37
CA ASP A 257 -16.07 -24.77 5.62
C ASP A 257 -15.79 -25.01 7.11
N LEU A 258 -16.45 -24.26 8.01
CA LEU A 258 -16.44 -24.54 9.44
C LEU A 258 -17.05 -25.91 9.75
N ASP A 259 -18.19 -26.25 9.14
CA ASP A 259 -18.82 -27.56 9.35
C ASP A 259 -17.90 -28.71 8.89
N LYS A 260 -17.27 -28.58 7.72
CA LYS A 260 -16.25 -29.54 7.26
C LYS A 260 -15.06 -29.63 8.21
N ALA A 261 -14.57 -28.51 8.72
CA ALA A 261 -13.44 -28.48 9.64
C ALA A 261 -13.79 -29.16 10.98
N ARG A 262 -15.04 -29.00 11.45
CA ARG A 262 -15.56 -29.73 12.63
C ARG A 262 -15.62 -31.23 12.40
N GLU A 263 -16.13 -31.67 11.25
CA GLU A 263 -16.15 -33.09 10.88
C GLU A 263 -14.73 -33.68 10.83
N GLN A 264 -13.77 -32.94 10.25
CA GLN A 264 -12.37 -33.35 10.20
C GLN A 264 -11.74 -33.41 11.59
N ASN A 265 -12.04 -32.46 12.48
CA ASN A 265 -11.58 -32.50 13.86
C ASN A 265 -12.15 -33.73 14.58
N GLU A 266 -13.45 -34.00 14.46
CA GLU A 266 -14.08 -35.18 15.07
C GLU A 266 -13.43 -36.49 14.56
N ALA A 267 -13.15 -36.59 13.26
CA ALA A 267 -12.43 -37.72 12.68
C ALA A 267 -10.99 -37.82 13.23
N ALA A 268 -10.29 -36.70 13.35
CA ALA A 268 -8.92 -36.66 13.90
C ALA A 268 -8.88 -37.03 15.39
N GLN A 269 -9.90 -36.69 16.18
CA GLN A 269 -10.02 -37.09 17.59
C GLN A 269 -10.05 -38.61 17.76
N LYS A 270 -10.63 -39.34 16.79
CA LYS A 270 -10.67 -40.81 16.75
C LYS A 270 -9.34 -41.44 16.31
N SER A 271 -8.40 -40.66 15.78
CA SER A 271 -7.08 -41.16 15.41
C SER A 271 -6.13 -41.23 16.62
N ASP A 272 -5.11 -42.10 16.57
CA ASP A 272 -4.05 -42.14 17.58
C ASP A 272 -2.99 -41.04 17.37
N SER A 273 -3.07 -40.29 16.26
CA SER A 273 -2.09 -39.28 15.91
C SER A 273 -2.35 -37.95 16.64
N SER A 274 -1.52 -37.65 17.63
CA SER A 274 -1.48 -36.34 18.31
C SER A 274 -1.30 -35.18 17.33
N TYR A 275 -0.52 -35.39 16.26
CA TYR A 275 -0.31 -34.38 15.22
C TYR A 275 -1.61 -34.10 14.44
N ALA A 276 -2.32 -35.14 13.98
CA ALA A 276 -3.57 -34.98 13.25
C ALA A 276 -4.63 -34.23 14.08
N LYS A 277 -4.71 -34.51 15.38
CA LYS A 277 -5.60 -33.79 16.31
C LYS A 277 -5.29 -32.30 16.39
N ARG A 278 -4.01 -31.95 16.51
CA ARG A 278 -3.58 -30.55 16.60
C ARG A 278 -3.85 -29.78 15.31
N GLU A 279 -3.54 -30.36 14.16
CA GLU A 279 -3.78 -29.70 12.88
C GLU A 279 -5.28 -29.53 12.58
N ALA A 280 -6.10 -30.55 12.85
CA ALA A 280 -7.54 -30.41 12.67
C ALA A 280 -8.16 -29.39 13.63
N ALA A 281 -7.68 -29.31 14.88
CA ALA A 281 -8.12 -28.29 15.83
C ALA A 281 -7.74 -26.86 15.37
N LYS A 282 -6.53 -26.66 14.83
CA LYS A 282 -6.14 -25.38 14.24
C LYS A 282 -7.02 -25.00 13.04
N ALA A 283 -7.29 -25.96 12.15
CA ALA A 283 -8.13 -25.74 10.98
C ALA A 283 -9.56 -25.33 11.39
N GLN A 284 -10.14 -26.02 12.39
CA GLN A 284 -11.44 -25.63 12.95
C GLN A 284 -11.39 -24.22 13.55
N HIS A 285 -10.41 -23.91 14.40
CA HIS A 285 -10.30 -22.60 15.03
C HIS A 285 -10.18 -21.48 13.99
N LYS A 286 -9.37 -21.67 12.95
CA LYS A 286 -9.25 -20.71 11.84
C LYS A 286 -10.59 -20.47 11.13
N ALA A 287 -11.38 -21.52 10.90
CA ALA A 287 -12.70 -21.39 10.30
C ALA A 287 -13.70 -20.66 11.22
N GLU A 288 -13.63 -20.89 12.54
CA GLU A 288 -14.46 -20.19 13.53
C GLU A 288 -14.16 -18.68 13.53
N VAL A 289 -12.89 -18.30 13.56
CA VAL A 289 -12.45 -16.89 13.51
C VAL A 289 -12.93 -16.23 12.21
N LEU A 290 -12.84 -16.92 11.06
CA LEU A 290 -13.31 -16.37 9.79
C LEU A 290 -14.82 -16.09 9.79
N VAL A 291 -15.63 -17.00 10.35
CA VAL A 291 -17.08 -16.80 10.48
C VAL A 291 -17.39 -15.60 11.37
N GLU A 292 -16.68 -15.43 12.48
CA GLU A 292 -16.84 -14.29 13.38
C GLU A 292 -16.52 -12.96 12.68
N VAL A 293 -15.38 -12.88 11.99
CA VAL A 293 -14.95 -11.67 11.26
C VAL A 293 -15.96 -11.27 10.18
N ILE A 294 -16.46 -12.23 9.39
CA ILE A 294 -17.46 -11.94 8.35
C ILE A 294 -18.78 -11.50 8.98
N THR A 295 -19.17 -12.10 10.11
CA THR A 295 -20.40 -11.73 10.83
C THR A 295 -20.33 -10.30 11.35
N GLU A 296 -19.22 -9.88 11.97
CA GLU A 296 -19.04 -8.50 12.43
C GLU A 296 -19.11 -7.51 11.25
N LYS A 297 -18.47 -7.85 10.13
CA LYS A 297 -18.48 -7.02 8.92
C LYS A 297 -19.90 -6.85 8.35
N ILE A 298 -20.70 -7.91 8.35
CA ILE A 298 -22.11 -7.86 7.93
C ILE A 298 -22.89 -6.92 8.86
N ALA A 299 -22.75 -7.06 10.18
CA ALA A 299 -23.45 -6.20 11.14
C ALA A 299 -23.10 -4.71 10.96
N ARG A 300 -21.82 -4.41 10.67
CA ARG A 300 -21.37 -3.04 10.36
C ARG A 300 -22.03 -2.51 9.08
N LEU A 301 -22.03 -3.30 8.00
CA LEU A 301 -22.68 -2.93 6.73
C LEU A 301 -24.19 -2.73 6.86
N GLU A 302 -24.87 -3.55 7.67
CA GLU A 302 -26.30 -3.40 7.96
C GLU A 302 -26.59 -2.08 8.66
N LYS A 303 -25.76 -1.69 9.63
CA LYS A 303 -25.86 -0.39 10.31
C LYS A 303 -25.64 0.79 9.35
N GLU A 304 -24.64 0.68 8.47
CA GLU A 304 -24.36 1.71 7.45
C GLU A 304 -25.49 1.82 6.42
N LEU A 305 -26.06 0.70 6.00
CA LEU A 305 -27.21 0.66 5.10
C LEU A 305 -28.44 1.32 5.73
N ALA A 306 -28.77 1.00 6.99
CA ALA A 306 -29.87 1.63 7.71
C ALA A 306 -29.68 3.16 7.82
N ALA A 307 -28.46 3.61 8.11
CA ALA A 307 -28.14 5.04 8.15
C ALA A 307 -28.21 5.70 6.76
N CYS A 308 -27.86 4.99 5.68
CA CYS A 308 -28.05 5.44 4.31
C CYS A 308 -29.54 5.61 3.98
N GLU A 309 -30.36 4.61 4.27
CA GLU A 309 -31.79 4.62 3.98
C GLU A 309 -32.53 5.71 4.76
N HIS A 310 -32.16 5.94 6.02
CA HIS A 310 -32.68 7.05 6.81
C HIS A 310 -32.34 8.41 6.18
N ARG A 311 -31.10 8.61 5.73
CA ARG A 311 -30.69 9.86 5.05
C ARG A 311 -31.39 10.04 3.72
N ALA A 312 -31.55 8.97 2.93
CA ALA A 312 -32.27 9.01 1.66
C ALA A 312 -33.76 9.37 1.86
N ALA A 313 -34.40 8.80 2.88
CA ALA A 313 -35.79 9.14 3.24
C ALA A 313 -35.93 10.60 3.69
N ALA A 314 -35.00 11.10 4.51
CA ALA A 314 -34.99 12.50 4.94
C ALA A 314 -34.78 13.46 3.75
N ALA A 315 -33.88 13.15 2.84
CA ALA A 315 -33.64 13.94 1.62
C ALA A 315 -34.87 13.96 0.71
N LYS A 316 -35.54 12.82 0.55
CA LYS A 316 -36.79 12.73 -0.21
C LYS A 316 -37.89 13.61 0.40
N LYS A 317 -38.09 13.53 1.72
CA LYS A 317 -39.06 14.36 2.43
C LYS A 317 -38.74 15.86 2.27
N ALA A 318 -37.48 16.26 2.42
CA ALA A 318 -37.07 17.64 2.24
C ALA A 318 -37.32 18.15 0.81
N ALA A 319 -37.13 17.30 -0.21
CA ALA A 319 -37.44 17.63 -1.60
C ALA A 319 -38.96 17.79 -1.83
N GLU A 320 -39.78 16.94 -1.21
CA GLU A 320 -41.26 17.05 -1.24
C GLU A 320 -41.74 18.34 -0.56
N ASP A 321 -41.21 18.66 0.63
CA ASP A 321 -41.52 19.88 1.37
C ASP A 321 -41.11 21.14 0.58
N ALA A 322 -39.94 21.13 -0.07
CA ALA A 322 -39.47 22.21 -0.92
C ALA A 322 -40.34 22.39 -2.17
N ALA A 323 -40.76 21.30 -2.81
CA ALA A 323 -41.66 21.34 -3.95
C ALA A 323 -43.05 21.89 -3.55
N ALA A 324 -43.57 21.50 -2.39
CA ALA A 324 -44.81 22.02 -1.85
C ALA A 324 -44.72 23.53 -1.55
N ALA A 325 -43.60 24.00 -0.99
CA ALA A 325 -43.36 25.41 -0.73
C ALA A 325 -43.26 26.23 -2.04
N ALA A 326 -42.65 25.68 -3.10
CA ALA A 326 -42.57 26.32 -4.40
C ALA A 326 -43.92 26.37 -5.15
N ALA A 327 -44.81 25.40 -4.89
CA ALA A 327 -46.14 25.33 -5.50
C ALA A 327 -47.20 26.17 -4.76
N ALA A 328 -46.92 26.66 -3.55
CA ALA A 328 -47.81 27.57 -2.86
C ALA A 328 -47.94 28.86 -3.69
N PRO A 329 -49.16 29.27 -4.10
CA PRO A 329 -49.36 30.45 -4.92
C PRO A 329 -48.74 31.64 -4.19
N ALA A 330 -47.84 32.36 -4.87
CA ALA A 330 -47.37 33.64 -4.38
C ALA A 330 -48.61 34.45 -4.01
N LYS A 331 -48.79 34.77 -2.73
CA LYS A 331 -49.83 35.71 -2.31
C LYS A 331 -49.65 36.92 -3.21
N GLU A 332 -50.66 37.18 -4.03
CA GLU A 332 -50.72 38.33 -4.92
C GLU A 332 -50.32 39.54 -4.07
N PRO A 333 -49.22 40.24 -4.41
CA PRO A 333 -48.74 41.33 -3.58
C PRO A 333 -49.89 42.31 -3.43
N ASP A 334 -50.34 42.48 -2.19
CA ASP A 334 -51.44 43.37 -1.83
C ASP A 334 -51.29 44.66 -2.62
N LYS A 335 -52.31 44.93 -3.44
CA LYS A 335 -52.49 46.14 -4.21
C LYS A 335 -51.97 47.32 -3.39
N PRO A 336 -50.94 48.07 -3.85
CA PRO A 336 -50.36 49.14 -3.06
C PRO A 336 -51.48 50.10 -2.62
N PRO A 337 -51.52 50.51 -1.34
CA PRO A 337 -52.51 51.48 -0.90
C PRO A 337 -52.36 52.72 -1.77
N ALA A 338 -53.46 53.18 -2.35
CA ALA A 338 -53.53 54.30 -3.30
C ALA A 338 -53.17 55.68 -2.72
N ALA A 339 -52.34 55.74 -1.68
CA ALA A 339 -52.02 56.93 -0.91
C ALA A 339 -50.58 57.45 -1.12
N ALA A 340 -49.80 56.87 -2.05
CA ALA A 340 -48.40 57.25 -2.27
C ALA A 340 -48.15 58.11 -3.53
N GLU A 341 -49.19 58.49 -4.28
CA GLU A 341 -49.03 59.30 -5.51
C GLU A 341 -49.00 60.82 -5.26
N GLU A 342 -49.18 61.29 -4.02
CA GLU A 342 -49.30 62.73 -3.74
C GLU A 342 -48.01 63.39 -3.20
N ALA A 343 -46.92 62.63 -3.00
CA ALA A 343 -45.69 63.15 -2.38
C ALA A 343 -44.52 63.46 -3.34
N CYS A 344 -44.70 63.31 -4.65
CA CYS A 344 -43.62 63.54 -5.64
C CYS A 344 -43.80 64.79 -6.51
N ARG A 345 -44.61 65.78 -6.09
CA ARG A 345 -44.87 66.99 -6.89
C ARG A 345 -44.27 68.30 -6.35
N GLU A 346 -43.59 68.28 -5.22
CA GLU A 346 -42.99 69.50 -4.63
C GLU A 346 -41.47 69.30 -4.47
N GLY A 347 -40.70 69.72 -5.46
CA GLY A 347 -39.24 69.63 -5.40
C GLY A 347 -38.51 70.04 -6.66
N GLU A 348 -39.07 70.97 -7.44
CA GLU A 348 -38.40 71.57 -8.59
C GLU A 348 -38.58 73.08 -8.51
N GLU A 349 -37.83 73.73 -7.63
CA GLU A 349 -37.61 75.17 -7.73
C GLU A 349 -36.33 75.60 -6.98
N VAL A 350 -35.54 76.42 -7.68
CA VAL A 350 -34.43 77.25 -7.20
C VAL A 350 -33.07 76.57 -7.00
N PHE A 351 -32.27 76.55 -8.08
CA PHE A 351 -30.85 76.91 -8.01
C PHE A 351 -30.48 77.68 -9.27
N ASP A 352 -30.72 79.01 -9.24
CA ASP A 352 -30.12 79.99 -10.14
C ASP A 352 -29.03 80.77 -9.38
N GLU A 353 -28.04 81.18 -10.17
CA GLU A 353 -26.72 81.76 -9.87
C GLU A 353 -26.62 82.82 -8.74
N ALA A 354 -25.49 82.77 -8.01
CA ALA A 354 -24.52 83.87 -7.77
C ALA A 354 -23.81 83.75 -6.40
#